data_AF-A0A3N6DDN5-F1
#
_entry.id   AF-A0A3N6DDN5-F1
#
_cell.length_a   1.000
_cell.length_b   1.000
_cell.length_c   1.000
_cell.angle_alpha   90.00
_cell.angle_beta   90.00
_cell.angle_gamma   90.00
#
_symmetry.space_group_name_H-M   'P 1'
#
loop_
_entity.id
_entity.type
_entity.pdbx_description
1 polymer ?
#
loop_
_entity_poly.entity_id
_entity_poly.type
_entity_poly.pdbx_seq_one_letter_code
_entity_poly.pdbx_strand_id
1 'polypeptide(L)'
;MDVVRSVLAGRGVPDEQVHRERYTSVADTGSAMTVPQEMTVEEDGRTLGTVMVEPGQTLLDAGLAAGLAMPHSCTVGNCGDCRVRLRSGKSRRTSRTA
;
A
#
# COMPACT_ATOMS: atom_id res chain seq x y z
N MET A 1 -7.08 -13.18 -13.89
CA MET A 1 -6.81 -12.37 -15.12
C MET A 1 -5.84 -13.06 -16.09
N ASP A 2 -5.06 -14.05 -15.66
CA ASP A 2 -4.03 -14.65 -16.53
C ASP A 2 -4.60 -15.49 -17.67
N VAL A 3 -5.72 -16.18 -17.44
CA VAL A 3 -6.45 -16.93 -18.49
C VAL A 3 -6.90 -16.02 -19.63
N VAL A 4 -7.47 -14.85 -19.30
CA VAL A 4 -7.95 -13.89 -20.32
C VAL A 4 -6.79 -13.39 -21.18
N ARG A 5 -5.64 -13.06 -20.57
CA ARG A 5 -4.43 -12.65 -21.30
C ARG A 5 -3.92 -13.76 -22.22
N SER A 6 -3.91 -15.00 -21.74
CA SER A 6 -3.51 -16.16 -22.56
C SER A 6 -4.40 -16.34 -23.77
N VAL A 7 -5.72 -16.19 -23.62
CA VAL A 7 -6.68 -16.29 -24.74
C VAL A 7 -6.47 -15.16 -25.76
N LEU A 8 -6.32 -13.91 -25.29
CA LEU A 8 -6.10 -12.76 -26.18
C LEU A 8 -4.79 -12.88 -26.97
N ALA A 9 -3.71 -13.33 -26.31
CA ALA A 9 -2.44 -13.62 -26.97
C ALA A 9 -2.59 -14.71 -28.05
N GLY A 10 -3.32 -15.80 -27.75
CA GLY A 10 -3.63 -16.85 -28.72
C GLY A 10 -4.48 -16.40 -29.91
N ARG A 11 -5.13 -15.23 -29.82
CA ARG A 11 -5.88 -14.58 -30.90
C ARG A 11 -5.09 -13.49 -31.62
N GLY A 12 -3.81 -13.31 -31.29
CA GLY A 12 -2.92 -12.33 -31.93
C GLY A 12 -3.11 -10.89 -31.45
N VAL A 13 -3.77 -10.66 -30.31
CA VAL A 13 -3.86 -9.31 -29.72
C VAL A 13 -2.50 -8.92 -29.13
N PRO A 14 -1.90 -7.78 -29.55
CA PRO A 14 -0.63 -7.31 -28.99
C PRO A 14 -0.75 -6.98 -27.50
N ASP A 15 0.27 -7.31 -26.70
CA ASP A 15 0.24 -7.13 -25.24
C ASP A 15 0.09 -5.67 -24.81
N GLU A 16 0.64 -4.75 -25.59
CA GLU A 16 0.52 -3.30 -25.41
C GLU A 16 -0.93 -2.78 -25.50
N GLN A 17 -1.83 -3.54 -26.13
CA GLN A 17 -3.26 -3.24 -26.19
C GLN A 17 -4.05 -3.88 -25.03
N VAL A 18 -3.39 -4.66 -24.18
CA VAL A 18 -4.00 -5.34 -23.03
C VAL A 18 -3.71 -4.56 -21.75
N HIS A 19 -4.69 -3.78 -21.31
CA HIS A 19 -4.63 -3.08 -20.02
C HIS A 19 -5.25 -3.93 -18.91
N ARG A 20 -4.65 -3.90 -17.71
CA ARG A 20 -5.13 -4.66 -16.56
C ARG A 20 -4.92 -3.90 -15.26
N GLU A 21 -5.98 -3.86 -14.47
CA GLU A 21 -5.94 -3.44 -13.08
C GLU A 21 -6.28 -4.61 -12.17
N ARG A 22 -5.65 -4.65 -10.99
CA ARG A 22 -5.89 -5.67 -9.96
C ARG A 22 -6.69 -5.05 -8.82
N TYR A 23 -7.93 -5.49 -8.70
CA TYR A 23 -8.77 -5.18 -7.55
C TYR A 23 -8.70 -6.36 -6.60
N THR A 24 -7.96 -6.18 -5.50
CA THR A 24 -7.87 -7.16 -4.42
C THR A 24 -8.38 -6.49 -3.16
N SER A 25 -9.21 -7.19 -2.39
CA SER A 25 -9.41 -6.82 -1.00
C SER A 25 -8.08 -6.97 -0.26
N VAL A 26 -7.77 -6.04 0.64
CA VAL A 26 -6.68 -6.24 1.58
C VAL A 26 -7.06 -7.47 2.41
N ALA A 27 -6.40 -8.59 2.15
CA ALA A 27 -6.52 -9.74 3.03
C ALA A 27 -6.01 -9.30 4.40
N ASP A 28 -6.72 -9.68 5.46
CA ASP A 28 -6.25 -9.47 6.83
C ASP A 28 -4.96 -10.27 7.00
N THR A 29 -3.83 -9.62 6.69
CA THR A 29 -2.52 -10.15 6.95
C THR A 29 -2.31 -9.97 8.44
N GLY A 30 -2.90 -10.88 9.21
CA GLY A 30 -2.99 -10.83 10.67
C GLY A 30 -1.75 -10.19 11.26
N SER A 31 -1.96 -9.17 12.09
CA SER A 31 -0.87 -8.32 12.53
C SER A 31 0.21 -9.15 13.21
N ALA A 32 1.41 -9.14 12.64
CA ALA A 32 2.59 -9.67 13.32
C ALA A 32 2.96 -8.82 14.55
N MET A 33 2.31 -7.67 14.71
CA MET A 33 2.51 -6.74 15.81
C MET A 33 1.50 -7.04 16.92
N THR A 34 1.98 -7.11 18.15
CA THR A 34 1.14 -7.36 19.34
C THR A 34 1.05 -6.14 20.25
N VAL A 35 1.80 -5.07 19.95
CA VAL A 35 1.83 -3.83 20.72
C VAL A 35 1.80 -2.62 19.77
N PRO A 36 1.24 -1.49 20.20
CA PRO A 36 1.26 -0.26 19.42
C PRO A 36 2.69 0.18 19.08
N GLN A 37 2.88 0.81 17.92
CA GLN A 37 4.18 1.35 17.49
C GLN A 37 4.09 2.83 17.18
N GLU A 38 5.13 3.57 17.56
CA GLU A 38 5.24 4.97 17.17
C GLU A 38 5.68 5.10 15.71
N MET A 39 5.01 5.99 14.97
CA MET A 39 5.38 6.40 13.62
C MET A 39 5.45 7.93 13.55
N THR A 40 6.54 8.45 13.00
CA THR A 40 6.70 9.88 12.69
C THR A 40 6.64 10.10 11.19
N VAL A 41 5.86 11.09 10.75
CA VAL A 41 5.75 11.49 9.34
C VAL A 41 6.48 12.82 9.14
N GLU A 42 7.27 12.89 8.07
CA GLU A 42 8.02 14.07 7.69
C GLU A 42 7.76 14.44 6.22
N GLU A 43 7.69 15.75 5.94
CA GLU A 43 7.61 16.32 4.60
C GLU A 43 8.69 17.41 4.47
N ASP A 44 9.52 17.32 3.45
CA ASP A 44 10.64 18.24 3.19
C ASP A 44 11.53 18.52 4.42
N GLY A 45 11.75 17.49 5.24
CA GLY A 45 12.57 17.56 6.45
C GLY A 45 11.87 18.20 7.66
N ARG A 46 10.57 18.50 7.56
CA ARG A 46 9.73 18.98 8.67
C ARG A 46 8.85 17.87 9.19
N THR A 47 8.82 17.68 10.49
CA THR A 47 7.90 16.74 11.13
C THR A 47 6.47 17.25 11.01
N LEU A 48 5.61 16.47 10.35
CA LEU A 48 4.17 16.73 10.27
C LEU A 48 3.45 16.24 11.54
N GLY A 49 3.91 15.12 12.11
CA GLY A 49 3.41 14.61 13.38
C GLY A 49 3.90 13.21 13.70
N THR A 50 3.61 12.80 14.94
CA THR A 50 3.93 11.48 15.49
C THR A 50 2.65 10.84 15.99
N VAL A 51 2.43 9.57 15.62
CA VAL A 51 1.18 8.84 15.89
C VAL A 51 1.48 7.42 16.38
N MET A 52 0.59 6.87 17.19
CA MET A 52 0.63 5.46 17.55
C MET A 52 -0.16 4.64 16.52
N VAL A 53 0.49 3.63 15.97
CA VAL A 53 -0.09 2.65 15.06
C VAL A 53 -0.51 1.44 15.88
N GLU A 54 -1.80 1.21 15.98
CA GLU A 54 -2.34 0.09 16.75
C GLU A 54 -2.09 -1.26 16.06
N PRO A 55 -2.02 -2.37 16.80
CA PRO A 55 -2.00 -3.71 16.22
C PRO A 55 -3.14 -3.91 15.20
N GLY A 56 -2.77 -4.34 13.99
CA GLY A 56 -3.73 -4.55 12.88
C GLY A 56 -4.04 -3.29 12.07
N GLN A 57 -3.62 -2.11 12.51
CA GLN A 57 -3.78 -0.88 11.76
C GLN A 57 -2.67 -0.71 10.73
N THR A 58 -3.00 -0.22 9.53
CA THR A 58 -1.95 0.13 8.56
C THR A 58 -1.33 1.49 8.92
N LEU A 59 -0.07 1.70 8.49
CA LEU A 59 0.60 2.99 8.66
C LEU A 59 -0.19 4.15 8.02
N LEU A 60 -0.81 3.89 6.85
CA LEU A 60 -1.62 4.88 6.15
C LEU A 60 -2.88 5.23 6.96
N ASP A 61 -3.60 4.23 7.47
CA ASP A 61 -4.81 4.46 8.27
C ASP A 61 -4.51 5.25 9.55
N ALA A 62 -3.41 4.92 10.24
CA ALA A 62 -3.00 5.64 11.45
C ALA A 62 -2.68 7.12 11.16
N GLY A 63 -1.94 7.39 10.08
CA GLY A 63 -1.60 8.76 9.69
C GLY A 63 -2.83 9.57 9.28
N LEU A 64 -3.71 8.99 8.46
CA LEU A 64 -4.94 9.67 8.01
C LEU A 64 -5.91 9.91 9.17
N ALA A 65 -6.06 8.95 10.09
CA ALA A 65 -6.89 9.11 11.28
C ALA A 65 -6.40 10.24 12.20
N ALA A 66 -5.09 10.51 12.21
CA ALA A 66 -4.48 11.62 12.93
C ALA A 66 -4.45 12.95 12.13
N GLY A 67 -5.02 12.98 10.92
CA GLY A 67 -5.06 14.17 10.07
C GLY A 67 -3.73 14.50 9.37
N LEU A 68 -2.79 13.55 9.31
CA LEU A 68 -1.54 13.74 8.56
C LEU A 68 -1.81 13.65 7.06
N ALA A 69 -1.34 14.63 6.29
CA ALA A 69 -1.57 14.75 4.85
C ALA A 69 -0.72 13.75 4.04
N MET A 70 -0.98 12.45 4.21
CA MET A 70 -0.30 11.40 3.47
C MET A 70 -0.90 11.24 2.07
N PRO A 71 -0.09 11.13 1.00
CA PRO A 71 -0.62 10.88 -0.34
C PRO A 71 -1.30 9.51 -0.38
N HIS A 72 -2.46 9.41 -1.03
CA HIS A 72 -3.20 8.16 -1.17
C HIS A 72 -4.23 8.23 -2.29
N SER A 73 -4.69 7.06 -2.73
CA SER A 73 -5.79 6.92 -3.69
C SER A 73 -6.54 5.61 -3.45
N CYS A 74 -5.95 4.46 -3.83
CA CYS A 74 -6.67 3.19 -3.74
C CYS A 74 -6.83 2.60 -2.34
N THR A 75 -5.98 3.01 -1.37
CA THR A 75 -5.87 2.52 0.02
C THR A 75 -5.74 1.00 0.23
N VAL A 76 -5.73 0.20 -0.84
CA VAL A 76 -5.64 -1.26 -0.82
C VAL A 76 -4.28 -1.82 -1.26
N GLY A 77 -3.30 -0.95 -1.43
CA GLY A 77 -1.91 -1.36 -1.73
C GLY A 77 -1.62 -1.73 -3.19
N ASN A 78 -2.44 -1.27 -4.15
CA ASN A 78 -2.29 -1.59 -5.58
C ASN A 78 -1.70 -0.43 -6.44
N CYS A 79 -2.20 0.81 -6.31
CA CYS A 79 -1.75 1.93 -7.15
C CYS A 79 -0.35 2.46 -6.76
N GLY A 80 -0.05 2.43 -5.46
CA GLY A 80 1.21 2.92 -4.92
C GLY A 80 1.36 4.43 -4.82
N ASP A 81 0.27 5.20 -4.91
CA ASP A 81 0.27 6.66 -4.66
C ASP A 81 0.71 7.00 -3.24
N CYS A 82 0.45 6.10 -2.28
CA CYS A 82 0.88 6.24 -0.88
C CYS A 82 2.34 5.83 -0.63
N ARG A 83 3.17 5.74 -1.67
CA ARG A 83 4.59 5.40 -1.51
C ARG A 83 5.34 6.56 -0.85
N VAL A 84 6.09 6.22 0.20
CA VAL A 84 6.93 7.16 0.95
C VAL A 84 8.33 6.56 1.15
N ARG A 85 9.29 7.42 1.48
CA ARG A 85 10.66 7.00 1.80
C ARG A 85 10.78 6.70 3.29
N LEU A 86 11.22 5.50 3.63
CA LEU A 86 11.58 5.16 5.01
C LEU A 86 12.91 5.82 5.39
N ARG A 87 12.90 6.66 6.43
CA ARG A 87 14.11 7.35 6.93
C ARG A 87 14.86 6.54 8.00
N SER A 88 14.15 5.84 8.85
CA SER A 88 14.69 5.02 9.93
C SER A 88 13.76 3.84 10.25
N GLY A 89 14.29 2.83 10.96
CA GLY A 89 13.51 1.65 11.35
C GLY A 89 13.37 0.60 10.25
N LYS A 90 12.33 -0.23 10.36
CA LYS A 90 11.99 -1.28 9.39
C LYS A 90 10.48 -1.23 9.10
N SER A 91 10.09 -1.40 7.85
CA SER A 91 8.69 -1.51 7.45
C SER A 91 8.41 -2.90 6.88
N ARG A 92 7.17 -3.35 7.04
CA ARG A 92 6.64 -4.55 6.41
C ARG A 92 5.52 -4.16 5.47
N ARG A 93 5.59 -4.63 4.24
CA ARG A 93 4.49 -4.47 3.28
C ARG A 93 3.51 -5.62 3.43
N THR A 94 2.22 -5.29 3.48
CA THR A 94 1.12 -6.26 3.61
C THR A 94 0.79 -6.94 2.28
N SER A 95 1.16 -6.32 1.15
CA SER A 95 0.97 -6.94 -0.18
C SER A 95 2.11 -7.90 -0.54
N ARG A 96 1.77 -9.17 -0.77
CA ARG A 96 2.59 -10.07 -1.61
C ARG A 96 2.59 -9.45 -3.01
N THR A 97 3.75 -8.97 -3.46
CA THR A 97 3.93 -8.70 -4.90
C THR A 97 3.67 -10.00 -5.65
N ALA A 98 2.82 -9.94 -6.69
CA ALA A 98 2.88 -10.90 -7.78
C ALA A 98 3.97 -10.46 -8.77
#